data_AF-G2KPV3-F1
#
_entry.id   AF-G2KPV3-F1
#
_cell.length_a   1.000
_cell.length_b   1.000
_cell.length_c   1.000
_cell.angle_alpha   90.00
_cell.angle_beta   90.00
_cell.angle_gamma   90.00
#
_symmetry.space_group_name_H-M   'P 1'
#
loop_
_entity.id
_entity.type
_entity.pdbx_description
1 polymer ?
#
loop_
_entity_poly.entity_id
_entity_poly.type
_entity_poly.pdbx_seq_one_letter_code
_entity_poly.pdbx_strand_id
1 'polypeptide(L)'
;MRPVIFIIPALMLLSACTTTRSAPPAAKWSYRDATPQTATTADIAPAPAPMASYSMLRKPEQCVPYARRVSGIDLFGDAHSWWNKAAAQNYPRGQRPAPGAVLVLPRTKKMTHGHVAVVKDVIDSRNINVTHTNWGNNRETRRALYHSMRVQDISTNNDWSRVRFWNAHDNVFGFPYAANGFIYHPTRLASGQ
;
A
#
# COMPACT_ATOMS: atom_id res chain seq x y z
N MET A 1 36.85 79.87 0.79
CA MET A 1 35.68 80.10 1.64
C MET A 1 34.45 80.14 0.74
N ARG A 2 33.55 79.15 0.84
CA ARG A 2 32.32 79.05 0.02
C ARG A 2 31.14 78.81 0.97
N PRO A 3 30.00 79.51 0.81
CA PRO A 3 28.84 79.33 1.67
C PRO A 3 28.09 78.06 1.27
N VAL A 4 27.62 77.32 2.28
CA VAL A 4 26.81 76.11 2.10
C VAL A 4 25.34 76.54 2.16
N ILE A 5 24.62 76.35 1.06
CA ILE A 5 23.17 76.49 0.96
C ILE A 5 22.57 75.07 1.03
N PHE A 6 21.75 74.81 2.04
CA PHE A 6 21.00 73.56 2.17
C PHE A 6 19.63 73.72 1.50
N ILE A 7 19.41 72.99 0.40
CA ILE A 7 18.09 72.79 -0.20
C ILE A 7 17.61 71.41 0.23
N ILE A 8 16.48 71.36 0.95
CA ILE A 8 15.80 70.14 1.35
C ILE A 8 14.80 69.77 0.25
N PRO A 9 14.89 68.59 -0.40
CA PRO A 9 13.79 68.09 -1.21
C PRO A 9 12.87 67.22 -0.34
N ALA A 10 11.60 67.61 -0.29
CA ALA A 10 10.52 66.83 0.30
C ALA A 10 10.26 65.57 -0.55
N LEU A 11 10.52 64.40 0.02
CA LEU A 11 10.31 63.09 -0.61
C LEU A 11 8.87 62.61 -0.30
N MET A 12 8.00 62.60 -1.31
CA MET A 12 6.69 61.94 -1.23
C MET A 12 6.87 60.42 -1.32
N LEU A 13 6.46 59.70 -0.27
CA LEU A 13 6.47 58.23 -0.23
C LEU A 13 5.08 57.71 -0.62
N LEU A 14 5.01 56.93 -1.71
CA LEU A 14 3.83 56.13 -2.05
C LEU A 14 3.69 54.96 -1.07
N SER A 15 2.51 54.84 -0.46
CA SER A 15 2.15 53.74 0.43
C SER A 15 1.64 52.55 -0.38
N ALA A 16 2.42 51.47 -0.45
CA ALA A 16 1.99 50.19 -0.99
C ALA A 16 1.40 49.33 0.14
N CYS A 17 0.14 48.89 0.00
CA CYS A 17 -0.48 47.95 0.93
C CYS A 17 0.03 46.53 0.66
N THR A 18 0.95 46.02 1.48
CA THR A 18 1.27 44.59 1.56
C THR A 18 0.42 43.94 2.64
N THR A 19 -0.53 43.09 2.23
CA THR A 19 -1.25 42.21 3.15
C THR A 19 -0.37 41.02 3.49
N THR A 20 0.34 41.10 4.62
CA THR A 20 1.05 39.96 5.21
C THR A 20 0.04 39.01 5.84
N ARG A 21 -0.08 37.78 5.32
CA ARG A 21 -0.89 36.73 5.95
C ARG A 21 -0.09 36.12 7.11
N SER A 22 -0.47 36.44 8.35
CA SER A 22 0.13 35.84 9.55
C SER A 22 -0.17 34.34 9.63
N ALA A 23 0.86 33.54 9.87
CA ALA A 23 0.73 32.14 10.26
C ALA A 23 0.11 32.04 11.68
N PRO A 24 -0.70 31.01 11.98
CA PRO A 24 -1.22 30.80 13.33
C PRO A 24 -0.10 30.43 14.32
N PRO A 25 -0.25 30.78 15.61
CA PRO A 25 0.75 30.47 16.62
C PRO A 25 0.86 28.96 16.87
N ALA A 26 2.10 28.49 17.03
CA ALA A 26 2.38 27.12 17.46
C ALA A 26 1.75 26.86 18.83
N ALA A 27 0.87 25.87 18.89
CA ALA A 27 0.28 25.41 20.14
C ALA A 27 1.39 24.86 21.05
N LYS A 28 1.55 25.47 22.23
CA LYS A 28 2.44 24.98 23.29
C LYS A 28 1.80 23.76 23.94
N TRP A 29 2.26 22.56 23.57
CA TRP A 29 1.97 21.34 24.33
C TRP A 29 3.01 21.21 25.45
N SER A 30 2.60 21.43 26.70
CA SER A 30 3.42 21.14 27.87
C SER A 30 3.38 19.63 28.14
N TYR A 31 4.46 18.94 27.78
CA TYR A 31 4.70 17.54 28.15
C TYR A 31 4.88 17.48 29.67
N ARG A 32 3.90 16.96 30.40
CA ARG A 32 4.09 16.56 31.79
C ARG A 32 4.81 15.23 31.80
N ASP A 33 5.85 15.17 32.61
CA ASP A 33 6.76 14.07 32.86
C ASP A 33 6.07 12.69 32.86
N ALA A 34 6.15 11.99 31.73
CA ALA A 34 6.01 10.54 31.71
C ALA A 34 7.43 9.97 31.82
N THR A 35 7.67 9.24 32.90
CA THR A 35 8.92 8.53 33.18
C THR A 35 9.34 7.70 31.96
N PRO A 36 10.61 7.73 31.50
CA PRO A 36 11.03 6.91 30.38
C PRO A 36 11.05 5.44 30.80
N GLN A 37 10.01 4.69 30.46
CA GLN A 37 10.07 3.24 30.50
C GLN A 37 10.80 2.80 29.23
N THR A 38 12.03 2.35 29.38
CA THR A 38 12.85 1.73 28.33
C THR A 38 12.18 0.42 27.91
N ALA A 39 11.15 0.51 27.07
CA ALA A 39 10.55 -0.64 26.43
C ALA A 39 11.40 -0.96 25.19
N THR A 40 12.01 -2.14 25.19
CA THR A 40 12.73 -2.71 24.05
C THR A 40 11.75 -2.85 22.88
N THR A 41 11.92 -2.04 21.83
CA THR A 41 11.05 -1.99 20.63
C THR A 41 11.26 -3.20 19.70
N ALA A 42 11.23 -4.43 20.24
CA ALA A 42 11.48 -5.63 19.44
C ALA A 42 10.24 -6.51 19.21
N ASP A 43 9.23 -6.56 20.09
CA ASP A 43 8.17 -7.58 19.96
C ASP A 43 6.77 -7.11 20.35
N ILE A 44 6.26 -6.08 19.68
CA ILE A 44 4.80 -5.87 19.63
C ILE A 44 4.36 -6.00 18.18
N ALA A 45 4.09 -7.25 17.78
CA ALA A 45 3.30 -7.49 16.58
C ALA A 45 1.96 -6.76 16.75
N PRO A 46 1.49 -5.97 15.76
CA PRO A 46 0.19 -5.33 15.86
C PRO A 46 -0.87 -6.42 16.06
N ALA A 47 -1.69 -6.27 17.10
CA ALA A 47 -2.80 -7.16 17.38
C ALA A 47 -3.65 -7.40 16.12
N PRO A 48 -4.13 -8.64 15.86
CA PRO A 48 -4.99 -8.90 14.73
C PRO A 48 -6.25 -8.03 14.84
N ALA A 49 -6.56 -7.30 13.77
CA ALA A 49 -7.78 -6.48 13.70
C ALA A 49 -9.03 -7.32 14.04
N PRO A 50 -10.03 -6.74 14.73
CA PRO A 50 -11.21 -7.46 15.17
C PRO A 50 -11.94 -8.08 13.96
N MET A 51 -12.59 -9.23 14.17
CA MET A 51 -13.32 -9.99 13.15
C MET A 51 -14.26 -9.12 12.29
N ALA A 52 -13.73 -8.61 11.19
CA ALA A 52 -14.21 -8.71 9.81
C ALA A 52 -13.15 -8.09 8.87
N SER A 53 -11.98 -8.73 8.74
CA SER A 53 -11.10 -8.45 7.58
C SER A 53 -11.50 -9.25 6.34
N TYR A 54 -12.64 -9.96 6.41
CA TYR A 54 -13.31 -10.59 5.29
C TYR A 54 -14.83 -10.61 5.49
N SER A 55 -15.57 -10.74 4.38
CA SER A 55 -17.02 -10.93 4.36
C SER A 55 -17.40 -12.09 3.45
N MET A 56 -18.45 -12.82 3.81
CA MET A 56 -18.92 -13.96 3.02
C MET A 56 -19.76 -13.51 1.82
N LEU A 57 -19.34 -13.90 0.61
CA LEU A 57 -20.08 -13.55 -0.59
C LEU A 57 -21.28 -14.48 -0.78
N ARG A 58 -22.46 -13.89 -1.03
CA ARG A 58 -23.66 -14.62 -1.44
C ARG A 58 -23.40 -15.42 -2.72
N LYS A 59 -22.82 -14.76 -3.73
CA LYS A 59 -22.35 -15.37 -4.98
C LYS A 59 -20.81 -15.44 -4.94
N PRO A 60 -20.20 -16.64 -4.97
CA PRO A 60 -18.75 -16.77 -4.97
C PRO A 60 -18.14 -16.04 -6.18
N GLU A 61 -17.03 -15.36 -5.97
CA GLU A 61 -16.32 -14.61 -7.00
C GLU A 61 -14.87 -15.10 -7.11
N GLN A 62 -14.39 -15.30 -8.33
CA GLN A 62 -13.02 -15.71 -8.62
C GLN A 62 -12.04 -14.55 -8.41
N CYS A 63 -10.78 -14.85 -8.06
CA CYS A 63 -9.78 -13.83 -7.79
C CYS A 63 -9.49 -12.92 -9.00
N VAL A 64 -9.50 -13.48 -10.21
CA VAL A 64 -9.25 -12.76 -11.47
C VAL A 64 -10.28 -11.65 -11.77
N PRO A 65 -11.60 -11.93 -11.89
CA PRO A 65 -12.58 -10.87 -12.14
C PRO A 65 -12.63 -9.82 -11.01
N TYR A 66 -12.44 -10.24 -9.76
CA TYR A 66 -12.32 -9.32 -8.63
C TYR A 66 -11.11 -8.39 -8.81
N ALA A 67 -9.92 -8.95 -9.06
CA ALA A 67 -8.68 -8.20 -9.21
C ALA A 67 -8.75 -7.22 -10.38
N ARG A 68 -9.32 -7.61 -11.53
CA ARG A 68 -9.53 -6.68 -12.66
C ARG A 68 -10.34 -5.46 -12.25
N ARG A 69 -11.48 -5.69 -11.60
CA ARG A 69 -12.41 -4.63 -11.20
C ARG A 69 -11.79 -3.65 -10.19
N VAL A 70 -11.00 -4.15 -9.25
CA VAL A 70 -10.38 -3.33 -8.19
C VAL A 70 -9.07 -2.66 -8.64
N SER A 71 -8.26 -3.35 -9.45
CA SER A 71 -6.96 -2.85 -9.91
C SER A 71 -7.02 -2.11 -11.24
N GLY A 72 -8.12 -2.15 -11.98
CA GLY A 72 -8.22 -1.58 -13.32
C GLY A 72 -7.35 -2.28 -14.38
N ILE A 73 -6.60 -3.32 -14.02
CA ILE A 73 -5.79 -4.10 -14.96
C ILE A 73 -6.72 -4.99 -15.78
N ASP A 74 -6.72 -4.81 -17.09
CA ASP A 74 -7.61 -5.51 -18.01
C ASP A 74 -7.01 -6.79 -18.59
N LEU A 75 -6.54 -7.68 -17.71
CA LEU A 75 -6.00 -8.99 -18.09
C LEU A 75 -7.02 -10.09 -17.82
N PHE A 76 -7.02 -11.14 -18.64
CA PHE A 76 -8.00 -12.23 -18.59
C PHE A 76 -7.35 -13.61 -18.57
N GLY A 77 -8.14 -14.65 -18.28
CA GLY A 77 -7.69 -16.04 -18.18
C GLY A 77 -7.18 -16.39 -16.78
N ASP A 78 -6.49 -17.53 -16.67
CA ASP A 78 -5.98 -18.03 -15.39
C ASP A 78 -5.01 -17.04 -14.74
N ALA A 79 -5.07 -16.94 -13.42
CA ALA A 79 -4.28 -16.01 -12.62
C ALA A 79 -2.77 -16.15 -12.88
N HIS A 80 -2.25 -17.38 -12.98
CA HIS A 80 -0.82 -17.59 -13.26
C HIS A 80 -0.39 -17.06 -14.63
N SER A 81 -1.31 -16.97 -15.61
CA SER A 81 -1.00 -16.49 -16.96
C SER A 81 -0.80 -14.97 -17.01
N TRP A 82 -1.30 -14.24 -16.01
CA TRP A 82 -1.25 -12.79 -15.97
C TRP A 82 0.17 -12.24 -16.01
N TRP A 83 1.16 -12.94 -15.42
CA TRP A 83 2.54 -12.47 -15.42
C TRP A 83 3.09 -12.29 -16.85
N ASN A 84 2.87 -13.29 -17.70
CA ASN A 84 3.34 -13.26 -19.09
C ASN A 84 2.44 -12.36 -19.96
N LYS A 85 1.12 -12.36 -19.72
CA LYS A 85 0.18 -11.50 -20.46
C LYS A 85 0.42 -10.02 -20.18
N ALA A 86 0.73 -9.66 -18.94
CA ALA A 86 1.11 -8.30 -18.58
C ALA A 86 2.34 -7.84 -19.39
N ALA A 87 3.35 -8.69 -19.54
CA ALA A 87 4.49 -8.41 -20.40
C ALA A 87 4.06 -8.19 -21.87
N ALA A 88 3.27 -9.12 -22.41
CA ALA A 88 2.81 -9.07 -23.80
C ALA A 88 1.92 -7.86 -24.11
N GLN A 89 1.24 -7.31 -23.10
CA GLN A 89 0.36 -6.15 -23.21
C GLN A 89 0.97 -4.87 -22.63
N ASN A 90 2.28 -4.82 -22.40
CA ASN A 90 3.02 -3.65 -21.92
C ASN A 90 2.56 -3.09 -20.56
N TYR A 91 1.95 -3.93 -19.70
CA TYR A 91 1.78 -3.58 -18.29
C TYR A 91 3.14 -3.60 -17.58
N PRO A 92 3.53 -2.54 -16.84
CA PRO A 92 4.73 -2.56 -16.04
C PRO A 92 4.67 -3.68 -14.99
N ARG A 93 5.81 -4.33 -14.74
CA ARG A 93 5.96 -5.41 -13.75
C ARG A 93 7.24 -5.25 -12.94
N GLY A 94 7.26 -5.76 -11.71
CA GLY A 94 8.45 -5.75 -10.87
C GLY A 94 8.25 -6.43 -9.53
N GLN A 95 9.17 -6.20 -8.60
CA GLN A 95 9.17 -6.84 -7.27
C GLN A 95 8.81 -5.91 -6.11
N ARG A 96 8.51 -4.63 -6.38
CA ARG A 96 8.21 -3.68 -5.31
C ARG A 96 6.69 -3.59 -5.14
N PRO A 97 6.14 -3.84 -3.95
CA PRO A 97 4.71 -3.64 -3.74
C PRO A 97 4.37 -2.15 -3.88
N ALA A 98 3.19 -1.88 -4.42
CA ALA A 98 2.61 -0.54 -4.47
C ALA A 98 1.09 -0.65 -4.32
N PRO A 99 0.41 0.33 -3.69
CA PRO A 99 -1.05 0.32 -3.60
C PRO A 99 -1.73 0.14 -4.96
N GLY A 100 -2.66 -0.81 -5.00
CA GLY A 100 -3.41 -1.23 -6.17
C GLY A 100 -2.61 -2.02 -7.22
N ALA A 101 -1.34 -2.34 -6.98
CA ALA A 101 -0.61 -3.33 -7.78
C ALA A 101 -1.20 -4.73 -7.56
N VAL A 102 -1.02 -5.63 -8.52
CA VAL A 102 -1.53 -7.00 -8.43
C VAL A 102 -0.38 -7.96 -8.18
N LEU A 103 -0.33 -8.55 -6.99
CA LEU A 103 0.54 -9.66 -6.64
C LEU A 103 0.11 -10.90 -7.43
N VAL A 104 1.03 -11.55 -8.13
CA VAL A 104 0.77 -12.75 -8.93
C VAL A 104 1.48 -13.96 -8.34
N LEU A 105 0.72 -15.00 -8.01
CA LEU A 105 1.25 -16.29 -7.60
C LEU A 105 1.21 -17.28 -8.79
N PRO A 106 2.29 -18.04 -9.02
CA PRO A 106 2.34 -19.04 -10.08
C PRO A 106 1.42 -20.22 -9.76
N ARG A 107 1.16 -21.06 -10.76
CA ARG A 107 0.44 -22.31 -10.55
C ARG A 107 1.26 -23.29 -9.70
N THR A 108 0.56 -24.06 -8.86
CA THR A 108 1.14 -25.19 -8.12
C THR A 108 0.21 -26.39 -8.22
N LYS A 109 0.64 -27.56 -7.73
CA LYS A 109 -0.23 -28.77 -7.69
C LYS A 109 -1.54 -28.54 -6.92
N LYS A 110 -1.52 -27.70 -5.87
CA LYS A 110 -2.69 -27.40 -5.03
C LYS A 110 -3.42 -26.11 -5.45
N MET A 111 -2.88 -25.37 -6.41
CA MET A 111 -3.39 -24.08 -6.90
C MET A 111 -3.13 -23.99 -8.40
N THR A 112 -3.85 -24.81 -9.16
CA THR A 112 -3.60 -25.06 -10.60
C THR A 112 -3.79 -23.82 -11.48
N HIS A 113 -4.70 -22.92 -11.09
CA HIS A 113 -4.96 -21.67 -11.81
C HIS A 113 -4.03 -20.52 -11.40
N GLY A 114 -3.13 -20.74 -10.42
CA GLY A 114 -2.42 -19.66 -9.73
C GLY A 114 -3.35 -18.83 -8.86
N HIS A 115 -2.88 -17.65 -8.44
CA HIS A 115 -3.71 -16.69 -7.70
C HIS A 115 -3.25 -15.26 -7.94
N VAL A 116 -4.19 -14.32 -7.81
CA VAL A 116 -3.89 -12.88 -7.83
C VAL A 116 -4.52 -12.20 -6.62
N ALA A 117 -3.83 -11.20 -6.09
CA ALA A 117 -4.31 -10.36 -5.00
C ALA A 117 -3.93 -8.90 -5.24
N VAL A 118 -4.84 -7.96 -4.95
CA VAL A 118 -4.57 -6.53 -5.14
C VAL A 118 -3.99 -5.97 -3.85
N VAL A 119 -2.84 -5.30 -3.92
CA VAL A 119 -2.24 -4.60 -2.79
C VAL A 119 -3.19 -3.47 -2.36
N LYS A 120 -3.61 -3.47 -1.10
CA LYS A 120 -4.40 -2.40 -0.51
C LYS A 120 -3.51 -1.29 0.00
N ASP A 121 -2.52 -1.65 0.80
CA ASP A 121 -1.55 -0.75 1.41
C ASP A 121 -0.23 -1.48 1.68
N VAL A 122 0.86 -0.70 1.72
CA VAL A 122 2.20 -1.16 2.07
C VAL A 122 2.48 -0.72 3.49
N ILE A 123 2.77 -1.67 4.38
CA ILE A 123 2.95 -1.40 5.80
C ILE A 123 4.41 -1.12 6.09
N ASP A 124 5.29 -1.99 5.59
CA ASP A 124 6.73 -1.88 5.73
C ASP A 124 7.43 -2.64 4.59
N SER A 125 8.75 -2.82 4.70
CA SER A 125 9.58 -3.45 3.68
C SER A 125 9.23 -4.92 3.41
N ARG A 126 8.57 -5.61 4.34
CA ARG A 126 8.21 -7.04 4.28
C ARG A 126 6.73 -7.31 4.47
N ASN A 127 5.90 -6.32 4.75
CA ASN A 127 4.49 -6.51 5.03
C ASN A 127 3.61 -5.61 4.16
N ILE A 128 2.60 -6.22 3.55
CA ILE A 128 1.52 -5.53 2.84
C ILE A 128 0.18 -6.06 3.31
N ASN A 129 -0.87 -5.26 3.14
CA ASN A 129 -2.23 -5.79 3.14
C ASN A 129 -2.71 -5.94 1.70
N VAL A 130 -3.43 -7.03 1.43
CA VAL A 130 -4.04 -7.28 0.13
C VAL A 130 -5.54 -7.49 0.26
N THR A 131 -6.24 -7.27 -0.83
CA THR A 131 -7.65 -7.66 -0.99
C THR A 131 -7.81 -8.65 -2.14
N HIS A 132 -8.57 -9.73 -1.90
CA HIS A 132 -8.80 -10.80 -2.87
C HIS A 132 -10.04 -11.64 -2.51
N THR A 133 -10.41 -12.57 -3.41
CA THR A 133 -11.48 -13.56 -3.20
C THR A 133 -10.98 -14.95 -3.57
N ASN A 134 -11.78 -16.00 -3.32
CA ASN A 134 -11.48 -17.38 -3.69
C ASN A 134 -10.15 -17.92 -3.12
N TRP A 135 -9.91 -17.65 -1.84
CA TRP A 135 -8.71 -18.09 -1.13
C TRP A 135 -9.03 -19.11 -0.02
N GLY A 136 -8.03 -19.90 0.37
CA GLY A 136 -8.14 -20.89 1.45
C GLY A 136 -8.39 -22.33 0.99
N ASN A 137 -8.56 -23.23 1.96
CA ASN A 137 -8.48 -24.68 1.76
C ASN A 137 -9.84 -25.39 1.67
N ASN A 138 -10.92 -24.76 2.11
CA ASN A 138 -12.25 -25.35 2.15
C ASN A 138 -13.27 -24.56 1.30
N ARG A 139 -14.52 -25.02 1.24
CA ARG A 139 -15.58 -24.39 0.43
C ARG A 139 -16.01 -23.03 1.01
N GLU A 140 -15.91 -22.86 2.31
CA GLU A 140 -16.37 -21.65 2.99
C GLU A 140 -15.38 -20.50 2.78
N THR A 141 -14.10 -20.70 3.09
CA THR A 141 -13.05 -19.67 2.92
C THR A 141 -12.94 -19.22 1.47
N ARG A 142 -13.13 -20.13 0.50
CA ARG A 142 -13.12 -19.81 -0.93
C ARG A 142 -14.31 -18.93 -1.38
N ARG A 143 -15.29 -18.69 -0.51
CA ARG A 143 -16.40 -17.75 -0.77
C ARG A 143 -16.20 -16.40 -0.08
N ALA A 144 -15.13 -16.25 0.71
CA ALA A 144 -14.83 -15.00 1.37
C ALA A 144 -14.23 -13.98 0.38
N LEU A 145 -14.66 -12.73 0.54
CA LEU A 145 -13.92 -11.56 0.11
C LEU A 145 -13.08 -11.10 1.30
N TYR A 146 -11.77 -11.20 1.17
CA TYR A 146 -10.84 -10.64 2.15
C TYR A 146 -10.59 -9.18 1.81
N HIS A 147 -11.07 -8.28 2.67
CA HIS A 147 -10.94 -6.82 2.52
C HIS A 147 -9.53 -6.33 2.86
N SER A 148 -8.83 -7.06 3.73
CA SER A 148 -7.50 -6.71 4.21
C SER A 148 -6.81 -7.93 4.82
N MET A 149 -6.11 -8.71 4.01
CA MET A 149 -5.30 -9.83 4.48
C MET A 149 -3.83 -9.43 4.50
N ARG A 150 -3.17 -9.62 5.64
CA ARG A 150 -1.72 -9.43 5.74
C ARG A 150 -0.98 -10.46 4.89
N VAL A 151 -0.01 -9.99 4.12
CA VAL A 151 0.96 -10.81 3.39
C VAL A 151 2.35 -10.39 3.82
N GLN A 152 3.18 -11.38 4.14
CA GLN A 152 4.57 -11.18 4.55
C GLN A 152 5.52 -11.72 3.49
N ASP A 153 6.52 -10.93 3.12
CA ASP A 153 7.69 -11.38 2.37
C ASP A 153 8.66 -12.13 3.30
N ILE A 154 8.87 -13.40 2.97
CA ILE A 154 9.78 -14.31 3.65
C ILE A 154 10.96 -14.70 2.76
N SER A 155 11.17 -14.01 1.63
CA SER A 155 12.32 -14.25 0.78
C SER A 155 13.60 -13.77 1.47
N THR A 156 14.69 -14.50 1.21
CA THR A 156 16.00 -14.17 1.78
C THR A 156 16.46 -12.78 1.35
N ASN A 157 16.13 -12.37 0.12
CA ASN A 157 16.63 -11.15 -0.50
C ASN A 157 15.71 -9.93 -0.34
N ASN A 158 14.57 -10.08 0.34
CA ASN A 158 13.55 -9.01 0.44
C ASN A 158 13.04 -8.54 -0.94
N ASP A 159 12.88 -9.50 -1.84
CA ASP A 159 12.53 -9.31 -3.24
C ASP A 159 11.12 -9.82 -3.57
N TRP A 160 10.31 -10.11 -2.55
CA TRP A 160 8.93 -10.58 -2.68
C TRP A 160 8.76 -11.88 -3.48
N SER A 161 9.83 -12.60 -3.80
CA SER A 161 9.78 -13.87 -4.54
C SER A 161 9.14 -15.01 -3.75
N ARG A 162 8.95 -14.83 -2.43
CA ARG A 162 8.37 -15.83 -1.54
C ARG A 162 7.57 -15.19 -0.42
N VAL A 163 6.28 -15.50 -0.35
CA VAL A 163 5.33 -14.85 0.57
C VAL A 163 4.53 -15.84 1.43
N ARG A 164 4.01 -15.37 2.56
CA ARG A 164 2.98 -16.07 3.35
C ARG A 164 1.77 -15.16 3.57
N PHE A 165 0.60 -15.78 3.60
CA PHE A 165 -0.67 -15.10 3.84
C PHE A 165 -1.13 -15.38 5.26
N TRP A 166 -1.63 -14.35 5.95
CA TRP A 166 -2.19 -14.49 7.28
C TRP A 166 -3.48 -15.30 7.27
N ASN A 167 -3.60 -16.22 8.22
CA ASN A 167 -4.82 -16.97 8.48
C ASN A 167 -5.43 -16.48 9.79
N ALA A 168 -6.55 -15.77 9.69
CA ALA A 168 -7.24 -15.21 10.85
C ALA A 168 -7.90 -16.25 11.75
N HIS A 169 -8.30 -17.41 11.20
CA HIS A 169 -8.92 -18.48 11.99
C HIS A 169 -7.90 -19.13 12.93
N ASP A 170 -6.72 -19.46 12.40
CA ASP A 170 -5.68 -20.16 13.14
C ASP A 170 -4.68 -19.21 13.82
N ASN A 171 -4.85 -17.89 13.64
CA ASN A 171 -3.97 -16.83 14.16
C ASN A 171 -2.48 -17.05 13.83
N VAL A 172 -2.20 -17.54 12.62
CA VAL A 172 -0.83 -17.84 12.13
C VAL A 172 -0.68 -17.50 10.65
N PHE A 173 0.57 -17.30 10.22
CA PHE A 173 0.88 -17.30 8.78
C PHE A 173 0.81 -18.71 8.20
N GLY A 174 0.11 -18.82 7.07
CA GLY A 174 -0.08 -20.08 6.36
C GLY A 174 1.14 -20.55 5.56
N PHE A 175 0.87 -21.43 4.60
CA PHE A 175 1.89 -22.04 3.74
C PHE A 175 2.67 -20.98 2.94
N PRO A 176 4.00 -21.17 2.72
CA PRO A 176 4.77 -20.28 1.87
C PRO A 176 4.48 -20.49 0.38
N TYR A 177 4.24 -19.41 -0.34
CA TYR A 177 4.02 -19.42 -1.79
C TYR A 177 5.20 -18.73 -2.48
N ALA A 178 5.64 -19.26 -3.62
CA ALA A 178 6.41 -18.46 -4.57
C ALA A 178 5.52 -17.35 -5.12
N ALA A 179 6.10 -16.22 -5.47
CA ALA A 179 5.41 -15.16 -6.19
C ALA A 179 6.24 -14.71 -7.38
N ASN A 180 5.55 -14.38 -8.47
CA ASN A 180 6.21 -13.83 -9.65
C ASN A 180 6.61 -12.36 -9.44
N GLY A 181 5.81 -11.63 -8.66
CA GLY A 181 5.97 -10.21 -8.38
C GLY A 181 4.65 -9.47 -8.52
N PHE A 182 4.73 -8.20 -8.90
CA PHE A 182 3.62 -7.27 -9.00
C PHE A 182 3.42 -6.77 -10.42
N ILE A 183 2.17 -6.72 -10.87
CA ILE A 183 1.74 -6.02 -12.08
C ILE A 183 1.18 -4.66 -11.67
N TYR A 184 1.62 -3.60 -12.35
CA TYR A 184 1.20 -2.24 -12.03
C TYR A 184 0.21 -1.71 -13.06
N HIS A 185 -0.74 -0.89 -12.60
CA HIS A 185 -1.59 -0.12 -13.49
C HIS A 185 -0.80 1.08 -14.06
N PRO A 186 -0.74 1.27 -15.39
CA PRO A 186 0.16 2.26 -16.02
C PRO A 186 -0.03 3.68 -15.49
N THR A 187 -1.28 4.12 -15.28
CA THR A 187 -1.56 5.49 -14.83
C THR A 187 -1.40 5.71 -13.33
N ARG A 188 -1.33 4.65 -12.50
CA ARG A 188 -1.20 4.80 -11.04
C ARG A 188 0.24 4.93 -10.56
N LEU A 189 1.21 4.57 -11.42
CA LEU A 189 2.63 4.84 -11.15
C LEU A 189 2.99 6.32 -11.34
N ALA A 190 2.23 7.05 -12.17
CA ALA A 190 2.48 8.47 -12.46
C ALA A 190 2.04 9.42 -11.32
N SER A 191 1.25 8.95 -10.36
CA SER A 191 0.70 9.77 -9.26
C SER A 191 1.44 9.61 -7.94
N GLY A 192 2.54 8.86 -7.91
CA GLY A 192 3.28 8.49 -6.69
C GLY A 192 4.73 8.95 -6.64
N GLN A 193 5.10 10.00 -7.39
CA GLN A 193 6.38 10.70 -7.24
C GLN A 193 6.17 12.08 -6.64
#